data_AF-A0A0E2HDA3-F1
#
_entry.id   AF-A0A0E2HDA3-F1
#
_cell.length_a   1.000
_cell.length_b   1.000
_cell.length_c   1.000
_cell.angle_alpha   90.00
_cell.angle_beta   90.00
_cell.angle_gamma   90.00
#
_symmetry.space_group_name_H-M   'P 1'
#
loop_
_entity.id
_entity.type
_entity.pdbx_description
1 polymer ?
#
loop_
_entity_poly.entity_id
_entity_poly.type
_entity_poly.pdbx_seq_one_letter_code
_entity_poly.pdbx_strand_id
1 'polypeptide(L)'
;MAPCSRTGTVRSRPCRKAVHACRSGKPARCPFPGSELGPEAQGSGKSKAGLRCIPFKKNWVPSEEEEKDILDLARRIPEIWNAPSSTPVEKKRIIRVLIEDITVLSEKKPDFSIGIRFRSGRVEHLSLKNPLPCADRRRHTDDTITIIRDLASSMDDYEIADCLNQDGLTTPEGKNFTYAGVRWIRYKHAISGPYQRNRQGISVAEAASLLGISTGKIYYGISAGKIPAKKQHPGWPWEVLIDDTNLESIKALYT
;
A
#
# COMPACT_ATOMS: atom_id res chain seq x y z
N MET A 1 4.60 -28.80 35.65
CA MET A 1 5.27 -27.50 35.95
C MET A 1 5.75 -26.89 34.64
N ALA A 2 5.58 -25.57 34.52
CA ALA A 2 5.64 -24.77 33.30
C ALA A 2 7.05 -24.67 32.65
N PRO A 3 7.14 -24.25 31.36
CA PRO A 3 8.37 -24.18 30.57
C PRO A 3 9.01 -22.77 30.62
N CYS A 4 10.34 -22.69 30.48
CA CYS A 4 11.06 -21.41 30.31
C CYS A 4 11.64 -21.29 28.90
N SER A 5 10.90 -20.56 28.07
CA SER A 5 11.29 -20.03 26.77
C SER A 5 12.16 -18.77 26.94
N ARG A 6 13.32 -18.72 26.26
CA ARG A 6 14.09 -17.47 26.08
C ARG A 6 13.67 -16.80 24.78
N THR A 7 12.98 -15.68 24.92
CA THR A 7 12.66 -14.73 23.87
C THR A 7 13.85 -13.76 23.68
N GLY A 8 14.46 -13.80 22.51
CA GLY A 8 15.45 -12.81 22.06
C GLY A 8 14.76 -11.68 21.30
N THR A 9 14.76 -10.48 21.88
CA THR A 9 14.18 -9.25 21.31
C THR A 9 15.12 -8.64 20.27
N VAL A 10 14.72 -8.61 19.00
CA VAL A 10 15.40 -7.83 17.95
C VAL A 10 14.91 -6.38 18.03
N ARG A 11 15.80 -5.50 18.49
CA ARG A 11 15.60 -4.04 18.52
C ARG A 11 15.70 -3.47 17.11
N SER A 12 14.61 -2.88 16.60
CA SER A 12 14.64 -2.02 15.42
C SER A 12 15.28 -0.68 15.75
N ARG A 13 16.24 -0.25 14.92
CA ARG A 13 16.91 1.04 15.02
C ARG A 13 15.96 2.19 14.63
N PRO A 14 15.91 3.30 15.37
CA PRO A 14 15.14 4.48 14.98
C PRO A 14 15.82 5.23 13.82
N CYS A 15 14.97 5.72 12.92
CA CYS A 15 15.32 6.52 11.75
C CYS A 15 15.91 7.88 12.18
N ARG A 16 17.08 8.23 11.64
CA ARG A 16 17.75 9.52 11.85
C ARG A 16 17.01 10.63 11.10
N LYS A 17 16.28 11.49 11.83
CA LYS A 17 16.13 12.93 11.56
C LYS A 17 15.17 13.57 12.57
N ALA A 18 15.73 14.16 13.63
CA ALA A 18 15.28 15.37 14.32
C ALA A 18 16.07 15.52 15.63
N VAL A 19 17.24 16.15 15.54
CA VAL A 19 17.97 16.68 16.70
C VAL A 19 18.14 18.17 16.46
N HIS A 20 17.39 18.99 17.18
CA HIS A 20 17.93 20.24 17.74
C HIS A 20 17.37 20.44 19.15
N ALA A 21 18.30 20.77 20.05
CA ALA A 21 18.28 20.53 21.49
C ALA A 21 17.23 21.30 22.30
N CYS A 22 16.66 20.61 23.29
CA CYS A 22 16.06 21.19 24.48
C CYS A 22 17.14 21.23 25.58
N ARG A 23 17.60 22.42 25.97
CA ARG A 23 18.54 22.65 27.08
C ARG A 23 17.98 23.78 27.96
N SER A 24 17.17 23.44 28.95
CA SER A 24 17.04 24.21 30.20
C SER A 24 16.15 23.43 31.17
N GLY A 25 16.77 22.80 32.17
CA GLY A 25 16.07 22.01 33.17
C GLY A 25 15.17 22.86 34.08
N LYS A 26 13.94 22.38 34.32
CA LYS A 26 13.14 22.52 35.54
C LYS A 26 11.95 21.53 35.52
N PRO A 27 11.48 21.00 36.67
CA PRO A 27 10.56 19.85 36.73
C PRO A 27 9.09 20.30 36.84
N ALA A 28 8.17 19.51 36.29
CA ALA A 28 6.74 19.65 36.56
C ALA A 28 6.21 18.42 37.31
N ARG A 29 5.63 18.68 38.48
CA ARG A 29 5.07 17.74 39.45
C ARG A 29 3.84 17.00 38.91
N CYS A 30 3.69 15.75 39.34
CA CYS A 30 2.38 15.07 39.40
C CYS A 30 1.59 15.57 40.62
N PRO A 31 0.24 15.58 40.53
CA PRO A 31 -0.55 15.11 41.66
C PRO A 31 -1.82 14.32 41.22
N PHE A 32 -1.99 13.11 41.75
CA PHE A 32 -3.28 12.43 42.01
C PHE A 32 -3.69 12.71 43.49
N PRO A 33 -4.82 12.29 44.13
CA PRO A 33 -6.07 11.56 43.74
C PRO A 33 -7.42 12.07 44.41
N GLY A 34 -8.58 11.42 44.14
CA GLY A 34 -9.59 10.95 45.15
C GLY A 34 -10.82 11.76 45.66
N SER A 35 -12.04 11.23 45.38
CA SER A 35 -13.35 11.19 46.14
C SER A 35 -14.14 12.42 46.66
N GLU A 36 -15.45 12.52 46.33
CA GLU A 36 -16.65 12.45 47.22
C GLU A 36 -17.97 12.98 46.57
N LEU A 37 -19.13 12.55 47.12
CA LEU A 37 -20.50 12.70 46.63
C LEU A 37 -21.28 13.89 47.27
N GLY A 38 -21.93 14.72 46.43
CA GLY A 38 -23.17 15.53 46.68
C GLY A 38 -23.05 16.91 47.37
N PRO A 39 -24.08 17.82 47.32
CA PRO A 39 -25.23 17.96 46.41
C PRO A 39 -25.31 19.34 45.68
N GLU A 40 -26.24 19.42 44.71
CA GLU A 40 -26.84 20.59 44.02
C GLU A 40 -26.12 21.96 43.98
N ALA A 41 -25.77 22.41 42.77
CA ALA A 41 -25.87 23.82 42.38
C ALA A 41 -26.09 23.94 40.86
N GLN A 42 -27.13 24.70 40.51
CA GLN A 42 -27.65 24.90 39.16
C GLN A 42 -26.63 25.62 38.27
N GLY A 43 -26.38 25.06 37.07
CA GLY A 43 -25.40 25.58 36.11
C GLY A 43 -25.81 25.31 34.68
N SER A 44 -26.53 26.28 34.12
CA SER A 44 -26.94 26.46 32.73
C SER A 44 -25.89 26.10 31.65
N GLY A 45 -26.32 25.31 30.66
CA GLY A 45 -25.88 25.33 29.24
C GLY A 45 -24.46 24.80 28.94
N LYS A 46 -24.23 23.84 28.04
CA LYS A 46 -24.96 23.40 26.86
C LYS A 46 -24.64 21.92 26.62
N SER A 47 -25.64 21.04 26.77
CA SER A 47 -25.51 19.64 26.33
C SER A 47 -25.43 19.58 24.82
N LYS A 48 -24.36 18.94 24.30
CA LYS A 48 -24.25 18.53 22.90
C LYS A 48 -25.46 17.67 22.55
N ALA A 49 -26.11 18.07 21.46
CA ALA A 49 -27.37 17.55 20.97
C ALA A 49 -27.43 16.01 21.05
N GLY A 50 -28.42 15.52 21.80
CA GLY A 50 -28.79 14.12 21.81
C GLY A 50 -29.04 13.62 20.41
N LEU A 51 -28.61 12.38 20.14
CA LEU A 51 -29.11 11.62 19.02
C LEU A 51 -30.63 11.63 19.09
N ARG A 52 -31.27 12.38 18.20
CA ARG A 52 -32.71 12.35 18.02
C ARG A 52 -33.08 10.93 17.62
N CYS A 53 -33.79 10.22 18.48
CA CYS A 53 -34.62 9.10 18.07
C CYS A 53 -35.53 9.63 16.95
N ILE A 54 -35.36 9.12 15.74
CA ILE A 54 -36.29 9.41 14.65
C ILE A 54 -37.64 8.85 15.12
N PRO A 55 -38.70 9.67 15.21
CA PRO A 55 -39.99 9.18 15.69
C PRO A 55 -40.45 8.06 14.77
N PHE A 56 -40.68 6.88 15.36
CA PHE A 56 -41.24 5.73 14.67
C PHE A 56 -42.56 6.19 14.02
N LYS A 57 -42.61 6.21 12.69
CA LYS A 57 -43.82 6.55 11.96
C LYS A 57 -44.93 5.59 12.40
N LYS A 58 -46.11 6.16 12.68
CA LYS A 58 -47.39 5.48 12.95
C LYS A 58 -47.44 4.09 12.30
N ASN A 59 -47.73 3.05 13.08
CA ASN A 59 -47.95 1.69 12.56
C ASN A 59 -49.07 1.76 11.52
N TRP A 60 -48.69 1.69 10.25
CA TRP A 60 -49.63 1.55 9.14
C TRP A 60 -50.14 0.11 9.14
N VAL A 61 -51.46 -0.05 9.05
CA VAL A 61 -52.13 -1.36 8.99
C VAL A 61 -52.77 -1.45 7.61
N PRO A 62 -52.37 -2.43 6.76
CA PRO A 62 -52.97 -2.63 5.45
C PRO A 62 -54.43 -3.10 5.55
N SER A 63 -55.24 -2.78 4.54
CA SER A 63 -56.51 -3.48 4.29
C SER A 63 -56.26 -4.93 3.82
N GLU A 64 -57.29 -5.78 3.85
CA GLU A 64 -57.17 -7.17 3.35
C GLU A 64 -56.80 -7.23 1.86
N GLU A 65 -57.24 -6.26 1.06
CA GLU A 65 -56.91 -6.16 -0.36
C GLU A 65 -55.44 -5.75 -0.54
N GLU A 66 -54.98 -4.73 0.20
CA GLU A 66 -53.58 -4.29 0.18
C GLU A 66 -52.63 -5.39 0.68
N GLU A 67 -53.03 -6.15 1.70
CA GLU A 67 -52.26 -7.29 2.20
C GLU A 67 -52.11 -8.37 1.13
N LYS A 68 -53.19 -8.72 0.43
CA LYS A 68 -53.14 -9.67 -0.70
C LYS A 68 -52.22 -9.19 -1.81
N ASP A 69 -52.31 -7.91 -2.19
CA ASP A 69 -51.47 -7.33 -3.25
C ASP A 69 -49.98 -7.34 -2.86
N ILE A 70 -49.66 -6.99 -1.60
CA ILE A 70 -48.29 -7.04 -1.08
C ILE A 70 -47.76 -8.47 -1.09
N LEU A 71 -48.57 -9.45 -0.67
CA LEU A 71 -48.17 -10.85 -0.65
C LEU A 71 -47.97 -11.40 -2.06
N ASP A 72 -48.81 -11.03 -3.01
CA ASP A 72 -48.65 -11.44 -4.41
C ASP A 72 -47.36 -10.86 -5.02
N LEU A 73 -47.10 -9.57 -4.77
CA LEU A 73 -45.86 -8.92 -5.18
C LEU A 73 -44.63 -9.59 -4.55
N ALA A 74 -44.70 -9.93 -3.26
CA ALA A 74 -43.62 -10.58 -2.54
C ALA A 74 -43.26 -11.96 -3.14
N ARG A 75 -44.26 -12.74 -3.58
CA ARG A 75 -44.04 -14.05 -4.24
C ARG A 75 -43.27 -13.94 -5.55
N ARG A 76 -43.36 -12.80 -6.23
CA ARG A 76 -42.70 -12.55 -7.53
C ARG A 76 -41.26 -12.01 -7.40
N ILE A 77 -40.80 -11.68 -6.19
CA ILE A 77 -39.45 -11.18 -5.96
C ILE A 77 -38.35 -12.13 -6.50
N PRO A 78 -38.41 -13.46 -6.29
CA PRO A 78 -37.38 -14.37 -6.81
C PRO A 78 -37.29 -14.34 -8.35
N GLU A 79 -38.41 -14.16 -9.05
CA GLU A 79 -38.45 -14.06 -10.50
C GLU A 79 -37.77 -12.76 -10.97
N ILE A 80 -38.15 -11.63 -10.35
CA ILE A 80 -37.59 -10.30 -10.66
C ILE A 80 -36.08 -10.25 -10.32
N TRP A 81 -35.65 -10.92 -9.26
CA TRP A 81 -34.25 -10.96 -8.84
C TRP A 81 -33.36 -11.72 -9.83
N ASN A 82 -33.86 -12.82 -10.38
CA ASN A 82 -33.11 -13.70 -11.27
C ASN A 82 -33.27 -13.36 -12.76
N ALA A 83 -34.22 -12.49 -13.12
CA ALA A 83 -34.41 -12.07 -14.50
C ALA A 83 -33.14 -11.44 -15.10
N PRO A 84 -32.76 -11.76 -16.35
CA PRO A 84 -31.57 -11.21 -17.00
C PRO A 84 -31.67 -9.70 -17.28
N SER A 85 -32.90 -9.15 -17.34
CA SER A 85 -33.16 -7.71 -17.43
C SER A 85 -32.95 -6.96 -16.11
N SER A 86 -32.79 -7.66 -14.99
CA SER A 86 -32.72 -7.07 -13.66
C SER A 86 -31.39 -6.38 -13.44
N THR A 87 -31.44 -5.05 -13.31
CA THR A 87 -30.25 -4.23 -13.13
C THR A 87 -29.74 -4.29 -11.67
N PRO A 88 -28.43 -4.07 -11.43
CA PRO A 88 -27.90 -3.94 -10.08
C PRO A 88 -28.59 -2.85 -9.24
N VAL A 89 -29.12 -1.81 -9.89
CA VAL A 89 -29.86 -0.71 -9.24
C VAL A 89 -31.19 -1.22 -8.68
N GLU A 90 -31.95 -1.99 -9.45
CA GLU A 90 -33.24 -2.56 -9.03
C GLU A 90 -33.06 -3.58 -7.91
N LYS A 91 -32.08 -4.48 -8.04
CA LYS A 91 -31.72 -5.42 -6.97
C LYS A 91 -31.37 -4.71 -5.67
N LYS A 92 -30.60 -3.61 -5.75
CA LYS A 92 -30.27 -2.79 -4.58
C LYS A 92 -31.50 -2.09 -3.98
N ARG A 93 -32.49 -1.68 -4.79
CA ARG A 93 -33.77 -1.14 -4.29
C ARG A 93 -34.55 -2.20 -3.51
N ILE A 94 -34.66 -3.42 -4.02
CA ILE A 94 -35.33 -4.53 -3.34
C ILE A 94 -34.68 -4.78 -1.97
N ILE A 95 -33.34 -4.92 -1.92
CA ILE A 95 -32.61 -5.14 -0.66
C ILE A 95 -32.89 -4.02 0.36
N ARG A 96 -32.90 -2.76 -0.08
CA ARG A 96 -33.13 -1.59 0.81
C ARG A 96 -34.51 -1.57 1.45
N VAL A 97 -35.50 -2.23 0.85
CA VAL A 97 -36.85 -2.34 1.45
C VAL A 97 -36.86 -3.38 2.57
N LEU A 98 -36.00 -4.40 2.49
CA LEU A 98 -35.98 -5.52 3.44
C LEU A 98 -35.07 -5.28 4.65
N ILE A 99 -33.94 -4.58 4.43
CA ILE A 99 -32.92 -4.33 5.46
C ILE A 99 -33.25 -3.06 6.23
N GLU A 100 -33.28 -3.16 7.56
CA GLU A 100 -33.41 -2.02 8.46
C GLU A 100 -32.04 -1.40 8.75
N ASP A 101 -31.06 -2.21 9.17
CA ASP A 101 -29.67 -1.77 9.30
C ASP A 101 -28.67 -2.92 9.10
N ILE A 102 -27.42 -2.52 8.88
CA ILE A 102 -26.27 -3.40 8.76
C ILE A 102 -25.22 -2.90 9.74
N THR A 103 -24.79 -3.78 10.63
CA THR A 103 -23.72 -3.52 11.60
C THR A 103 -22.48 -4.28 11.18
N VAL A 104 -21.32 -3.62 11.20
CA VAL A 104 -20.03 -4.23 10.89
C VAL A 104 -19.15 -4.11 12.12
N LEU A 105 -18.78 -5.26 12.67
CA LEU A 105 -17.89 -5.37 13.80
C LEU A 105 -16.54 -5.84 13.30
N SER A 106 -15.55 -4.96 13.36
CA SER A 106 -14.16 -5.34 13.14
C SER A 106 -13.56 -5.78 14.47
N GLU A 107 -13.45 -7.09 14.67
CA GLU A 107 -12.65 -7.62 15.77
C GLU A 107 -11.16 -7.45 15.46
N LYS A 108 -10.31 -7.48 16.49
CA LYS A 108 -8.86 -7.29 16.32
C LYS A 108 -8.25 -8.52 15.61
N LYS A 109 -8.23 -8.49 14.26
CA LYS A 109 -7.60 -9.43 13.29
C LYS A 109 -8.34 -10.77 13.09
N PRO A 110 -8.21 -11.40 11.90
CA PRO A 110 -8.40 -10.84 10.57
C PRO A 110 -9.88 -10.92 10.16
N ASP A 111 -10.80 -11.33 11.02
CA ASP A 111 -12.19 -11.55 10.61
C ASP A 111 -13.05 -10.34 10.99
N PHE A 112 -14.06 -10.06 10.17
CA PHE A 112 -15.09 -9.09 10.50
C PHE A 112 -16.46 -9.76 10.45
N SER A 113 -17.28 -9.40 11.42
CA SER A 113 -18.62 -9.93 11.56
C SER A 113 -19.62 -8.88 11.07
N ILE A 114 -20.50 -9.28 10.16
CA ILE A 114 -21.61 -8.47 9.70
C ILE A 114 -22.88 -8.96 10.41
N GLY A 115 -23.58 -8.08 11.10
CA GLY A 115 -24.95 -8.30 11.56
C GLY A 115 -25.93 -7.59 10.62
N ILE A 116 -26.86 -8.34 10.02
CA ILE A 116 -27.94 -7.80 9.18
C ILE A 116 -29.23 -7.89 9.97
N ARG A 117 -29.90 -6.75 10.17
CA ARG A 117 -31.25 -6.72 10.76
C ARG A 117 -32.28 -6.42 9.71
N PHE A 118 -33.23 -7.32 9.56
CA PHE A 118 -34.35 -7.16 8.65
C PHE A 118 -35.48 -6.38 9.30
N ARG A 119 -36.31 -5.73 8.48
CA ARG A 119 -37.53 -5.05 8.94
C ARG A 119 -38.57 -5.98 9.56
N SER A 120 -38.48 -7.28 9.29
CA SER A 120 -39.26 -8.31 9.95
C SER A 120 -38.82 -8.59 11.40
N GLY A 121 -37.72 -7.99 11.87
CA GLY A 121 -37.13 -8.25 13.18
C GLY A 121 -36.16 -9.44 13.20
N ARG A 122 -36.02 -10.18 12.09
CA ARG A 122 -35.00 -11.24 11.98
C ARG A 122 -33.60 -10.63 11.92
N VAL A 123 -32.64 -11.32 12.53
CA VAL A 123 -31.22 -10.94 12.52
C VAL A 123 -30.40 -12.09 11.95
N GLU A 124 -29.48 -11.77 11.05
CA GLU A 124 -28.50 -12.71 10.49
C GLU A 124 -27.08 -12.23 10.77
N HIS A 125 -26.19 -13.19 11.02
CA HIS A 125 -24.77 -12.93 11.26
C HIS A 125 -23.92 -13.63 10.21
N LEU A 126 -23.00 -12.88 9.58
CA LEU A 126 -22.03 -13.40 8.63
C LEU A 126 -20.62 -13.12 9.16
N SER A 127 -19.79 -14.16 9.22
CA SER A 127 -18.37 -14.02 9.52
C SER A 127 -17.57 -14.06 8.21
N LEU A 128 -16.81 -13.00 7.95
CA LEU A 128 -16.00 -12.87 6.75
C LEU A 128 -14.53 -12.67 7.11
N LYS A 129 -13.65 -13.27 6.33
CA LYS A 129 -12.21 -13.05 6.45
C LYS A 129 -11.86 -11.72 5.80
N ASN A 130 -11.14 -10.86 6.51
CA ASN A 130 -10.54 -9.66 5.93
C ASN A 130 -9.43 -10.10 4.98
N PRO A 131 -9.42 -9.63 3.72
CA PRO A 131 -8.26 -9.84 2.86
C PRO A 131 -6.99 -9.33 3.55
N LEU A 132 -5.87 -9.97 3.24
CA LEU A 132 -4.56 -9.51 3.69
C LEU A 132 -4.39 -8.01 3.37
N PRO A 133 -3.76 -7.23 4.26
CA PRO A 133 -3.40 -5.85 3.96
C PRO A 133 -2.72 -5.74 2.60
N CYS A 134 -2.98 -4.66 1.85
CA CYS A 134 -2.47 -4.49 0.49
C CYS A 134 -0.96 -4.69 0.38
N ALA A 135 -0.21 -4.27 1.40
CA ALA A 135 1.24 -4.45 1.48
C ALA A 135 1.66 -5.94 1.55
N ASP A 136 0.91 -6.75 2.31
CA ASP A 136 1.17 -8.19 2.46
C ASP A 136 0.73 -8.96 1.22
N ARG A 137 -0.41 -8.58 0.61
CA ARG A 137 -0.88 -9.18 -0.65
C ARG A 137 0.07 -8.95 -1.81
N ARG A 138 0.78 -7.81 -1.83
CA ARG A 138 1.77 -7.46 -2.87
C ARG A 138 3.18 -7.95 -2.55
N ARG A 139 3.38 -8.63 -1.43
CA ARG A 139 4.70 -9.09 -1.02
C ARG A 139 5.07 -10.35 -1.80
N HIS A 140 6.26 -10.34 -2.40
CA HIS A 140 6.84 -11.54 -3.01
C HIS A 140 7.17 -12.58 -1.92
N THR A 141 7.03 -13.86 -2.25
CA THR A 141 7.45 -14.96 -1.37
C THR A 141 8.96 -14.94 -1.17
N ASP A 142 9.42 -15.47 -0.04
CA ASP A 142 10.85 -15.54 0.27
C ASP A 142 11.60 -16.42 -0.76
N ASP A 143 10.93 -17.39 -1.39
CA ASP A 143 11.45 -18.21 -2.48
C ASP A 143 11.77 -17.37 -3.73
N THR A 144 10.82 -16.55 -4.19
CA THR A 144 11.05 -15.65 -5.34
C THR A 144 12.18 -14.66 -5.06
N ILE A 145 12.25 -14.14 -3.84
CA ILE A 145 13.32 -13.23 -3.42
C ILE A 145 14.69 -13.93 -3.44
N THR A 146 14.73 -15.22 -3.10
CA THR A 146 15.96 -16.03 -3.11
C THR A 146 16.43 -16.29 -4.54
N ILE A 147 15.52 -16.67 -5.44
CA ILE A 147 15.83 -16.82 -6.87
C ILE A 147 16.39 -15.52 -7.44
N ILE A 148 15.74 -14.37 -7.17
CA ILE A 148 16.22 -13.06 -7.61
C ILE A 148 17.62 -12.76 -7.05
N ARG A 149 17.91 -13.16 -5.80
CA ARG A 149 19.22 -12.94 -5.19
C ARG A 149 20.31 -13.75 -5.90
N ASP A 150 20.03 -15.00 -6.24
CA ASP A 150 20.99 -15.87 -6.90
C ASP A 150 21.27 -15.37 -8.32
N LEU A 151 20.22 -15.06 -9.09
CA LEU A 151 20.36 -14.50 -10.45
C LEU A 151 21.07 -13.14 -10.44
N ALA A 152 20.80 -12.28 -9.44
CA ALA A 152 21.46 -10.98 -9.29
C ALA A 152 22.96 -11.06 -8.99
N SER A 153 23.53 -12.25 -8.78
CA SER A 153 24.98 -12.40 -8.65
C SER A 153 25.69 -12.36 -10.01
N SER A 154 25.00 -12.70 -11.10
CA SER A 154 25.61 -12.86 -12.44
C SER A 154 24.87 -12.15 -13.57
N MET A 155 23.60 -11.76 -13.38
CA MET A 155 22.72 -11.24 -14.44
C MET A 155 22.23 -9.82 -14.16
N ASP A 156 21.98 -9.03 -15.21
CA ASP A 156 21.29 -7.74 -15.10
C ASP A 156 19.79 -7.92 -14.82
N ASP A 157 19.16 -6.89 -14.24
CA ASP A 157 17.73 -6.81 -13.95
C ASP A 157 16.83 -7.10 -15.17
N TYR A 158 17.29 -6.81 -16.39
CA TYR A 158 16.59 -7.20 -17.63
C TYR A 158 16.62 -8.72 -17.84
N GLU A 159 17.80 -9.31 -17.76
CA GLU A 159 18.01 -10.76 -17.92
C GLU A 159 17.31 -11.55 -16.81
N ILE A 160 17.34 -11.04 -15.58
CA ILE A 160 16.60 -11.60 -14.44
C ILE A 160 15.10 -11.57 -14.73
N ALA A 161 14.56 -10.45 -15.21
CA ALA A 161 13.13 -10.35 -15.53
C ALA A 161 12.74 -11.36 -16.61
N ASP A 162 13.54 -11.49 -17.67
CA ASP A 162 13.31 -12.43 -18.76
C ASP A 162 13.41 -13.88 -18.28
N CYS A 163 14.42 -14.22 -17.48
CA CYS A 163 14.58 -15.55 -16.88
C CYS A 163 13.35 -15.93 -16.04
N LEU A 164 12.92 -15.03 -15.13
CA LEU A 164 11.74 -15.28 -14.29
C LEU A 164 10.46 -15.50 -15.11
N ASN A 165 10.29 -14.73 -16.19
CA ASN A 165 9.14 -14.86 -17.08
C ASN A 165 9.19 -16.15 -17.91
N GLN A 166 10.37 -16.57 -18.34
CA GLN A 166 10.58 -17.86 -19.04
C GLN A 166 10.31 -19.05 -18.13
N ASP A 167 10.68 -18.96 -16.85
CA ASP A 167 10.39 -19.97 -15.82
C ASP A 167 8.90 -20.00 -15.40
N GLY A 168 8.06 -19.14 -15.99
CA GLY A 168 6.62 -19.06 -15.70
C GLY A 168 6.28 -18.44 -14.34
N LEU A 169 7.25 -17.78 -13.70
CA LEU A 169 7.02 -17.08 -12.44
C LEU A 169 6.27 -15.77 -12.69
N THR A 170 5.33 -15.44 -11.80
CA THR A 170 4.57 -14.19 -11.86
C THR A 170 4.67 -13.43 -10.54
N THR A 171 4.42 -12.13 -10.63
CA THR A 171 4.27 -11.27 -9.45
C THR A 171 3.04 -11.69 -8.64
N PRO A 172 2.92 -11.31 -7.35
CA PRO A 172 1.73 -11.58 -6.54
C PRO A 172 0.42 -11.03 -7.12
N GLU A 173 0.50 -10.10 -8.09
CA GLU A 173 -0.65 -9.56 -8.82
C GLU A 173 -0.97 -10.35 -10.12
N GLY A 174 -0.26 -11.45 -10.39
CA GLY A 174 -0.42 -12.26 -11.61
C GLY A 174 0.14 -11.61 -12.87
N LYS A 175 1.05 -10.64 -12.73
CA LYS A 175 1.70 -9.95 -13.87
C LYS A 175 3.11 -10.49 -14.09
N ASN A 176 3.60 -10.34 -15.32
CA ASN A 176 4.99 -10.62 -15.68
C ASN A 176 5.96 -9.69 -14.93
N PHE A 177 7.18 -10.18 -14.69
CA PHE A 177 8.28 -9.39 -14.16
C PHE A 177 8.75 -8.37 -15.19
N THR A 178 9.08 -7.18 -14.70
CA THR A 178 9.66 -6.10 -15.49
C THR A 178 10.99 -5.69 -14.87
N TYR A 179 11.88 -5.12 -15.68
CA TYR A 179 13.14 -4.52 -15.20
C TYR A 179 12.94 -3.64 -13.96
N ALA A 180 11.97 -2.71 -14.03
CA ALA A 180 11.70 -1.79 -12.93
C ALA A 180 11.20 -2.51 -11.67
N GLY A 181 10.40 -3.57 -11.85
CA GLY A 181 9.93 -4.43 -10.78
C GLY A 181 11.08 -5.17 -10.10
N VAL A 182 11.94 -5.84 -10.86
CA VAL A 182 13.11 -6.56 -10.35
C VAL A 182 14.06 -5.61 -9.63
N ARG A 183 14.37 -4.46 -10.23
CA ARG A 183 15.21 -3.42 -9.61
C ARG A 183 14.64 -2.95 -8.26
N TRP A 184 13.32 -2.75 -8.18
CA TRP A 184 12.67 -2.35 -6.93
C TRP A 184 12.70 -3.46 -5.88
N ILE A 185 12.48 -4.72 -6.27
CA ILE A 185 12.60 -5.88 -5.38
C ILE A 185 14.02 -5.93 -4.80
N ARG A 186 15.04 -5.82 -5.66
CA ARG A 186 16.44 -5.81 -5.23
C ARG A 186 16.75 -4.67 -4.27
N TYR A 187 16.29 -3.45 -4.58
CA TYR A 187 16.45 -2.30 -3.69
C TYR A 187 15.80 -2.53 -2.32
N LYS A 188 14.56 -3.02 -2.30
CA LYS A 188 13.80 -3.28 -1.07
C LYS A 188 14.43 -4.35 -0.19
N HIS A 189 15.04 -5.37 -0.79
CA HIS A 189 15.66 -6.50 -0.10
C HIS A 189 17.18 -6.38 0.05
N ALA A 190 17.76 -5.21 -0.25
CA ALA A 190 19.20 -4.95 -0.21
C ALA A 190 20.02 -6.00 -0.98
N ILE A 191 19.49 -6.46 -2.12
CA ILE A 191 20.16 -7.41 -3.01
C ILE A 191 21.11 -6.62 -3.93
N SER A 192 22.40 -6.76 -3.67
CA SER A 192 23.44 -6.31 -4.59
C SER A 192 23.26 -7.00 -5.92
N GLY A 193 23.38 -6.23 -6.99
CA GLY A 193 23.37 -6.77 -8.36
C GLY A 193 24.80 -6.99 -8.80
N PRO A 194 25.02 -7.42 -10.05
CA PRO A 194 26.34 -7.42 -10.64
C PRO A 194 26.66 -5.97 -11.01
N TYR A 195 26.75 -5.07 -10.03
CA TYR A 195 27.37 -3.77 -10.21
C TYR A 195 28.89 -3.99 -10.26
N GLN A 196 29.33 -4.67 -11.30
CA GLN A 196 30.69 -4.56 -11.78
C GLN A 196 30.61 -3.60 -12.95
N ARG A 197 30.86 -2.33 -12.66
CA ARG A 197 31.26 -1.35 -13.67
C ARG A 197 32.27 -2.06 -14.58
N ASN A 198 32.04 -2.15 -15.88
CA ASN A 198 32.91 -2.95 -16.76
C ASN A 198 34.34 -2.39 -16.82
N ARG A 199 34.63 -1.30 -16.10
CA ARG A 199 35.91 -0.57 -16.02
C ARG A 199 36.50 -0.20 -17.39
N GLN A 200 35.73 -0.37 -18.46
CA GLN A 200 36.09 0.01 -19.82
C GLN A 200 36.07 1.53 -20.03
N GLY A 201 35.49 2.30 -19.12
CA GLY A 201 35.51 3.77 -19.16
C GLY A 201 35.52 4.40 -17.77
N ILE A 202 35.28 5.70 -17.68
CA ILE A 202 35.17 6.51 -16.45
C ILE A 202 33.73 6.99 -16.20
N SER A 203 33.37 7.28 -14.95
CA SER A 203 32.03 7.75 -14.61
C SER A 203 31.81 9.17 -15.11
N VAL A 204 30.56 9.59 -15.25
CA VAL A 204 30.23 10.98 -15.63
C VAL A 204 30.84 12.00 -14.65
N ALA A 205 30.91 11.66 -13.36
CA ALA A 205 31.52 12.52 -12.34
C ALA A 205 33.03 12.62 -12.52
N GLU A 206 33.72 11.50 -12.76
CA GLU A 206 35.16 11.48 -13.03
C GLU A 206 35.49 12.21 -14.32
N ALA A 207 34.70 12.01 -15.39
CA ALA A 207 34.86 12.72 -16.65
C ALA A 207 34.67 14.24 -16.49
N ALA A 208 33.72 14.67 -15.63
CA ALA A 208 33.49 16.08 -15.34
C ALA A 208 34.72 16.72 -14.67
N SER A 209 35.28 16.03 -13.68
CA SER A 209 36.50 16.46 -13.02
C SER A 209 37.70 16.50 -13.98
N LEU A 210 37.82 15.52 -14.89
CA LEU A 210 38.95 15.40 -15.80
C LEU A 210 38.91 16.43 -16.95
N LEU A 211 37.72 16.79 -17.42
CA LEU A 211 37.52 17.80 -18.47
C LEU A 211 37.32 19.22 -17.91
N GLY A 212 37.15 19.39 -16.60
CA GLY A 212 36.89 20.69 -15.98
C GLY A 212 35.51 21.29 -16.32
N ILE A 213 34.54 20.46 -16.71
CA ILE A 213 33.20 20.89 -17.11
C ILE A 213 32.11 20.33 -16.18
N SER A 214 30.92 20.92 -16.19
CA SER A 214 29.80 20.42 -15.41
C SER A 214 29.30 19.06 -15.93
N THR A 215 28.79 18.21 -15.04
CA THR A 215 28.17 16.93 -15.40
C THR A 215 27.04 17.10 -16.43
N GLY A 216 26.29 18.21 -16.37
CA GLY A 216 25.27 18.57 -17.36
C GLY A 216 25.84 18.77 -18.77
N LYS A 217 27.00 19.44 -18.92
CA LYS A 217 27.69 19.56 -20.21
C LYS A 217 28.15 18.21 -20.75
N ILE A 218 28.52 17.27 -19.87
CA ILE A 218 28.84 15.90 -20.29
C ILE A 218 27.61 15.18 -20.82
N TYR A 219 26.51 15.18 -20.08
CA TYR A 219 25.26 14.57 -20.57
C TYR A 219 24.83 15.15 -21.92
N TYR A 220 24.95 16.48 -22.08
CA TYR A 220 24.70 17.14 -23.35
C TYR A 220 25.66 16.67 -24.45
N GLY A 221 26.97 16.63 -24.17
CA GLY A 221 27.99 16.15 -25.09
C GLY A 221 27.80 14.70 -25.54
N ILE A 222 27.37 13.82 -24.63
CA ILE A 222 26.99 12.44 -24.93
C ILE A 222 25.77 12.42 -25.85
N SER A 223 24.71 13.18 -25.51
CA SER A 223 23.49 13.24 -26.33
C SER A 223 23.72 13.81 -27.73
N ALA A 224 24.69 14.72 -27.86
CA ALA A 224 25.09 15.35 -29.12
C ALA A 224 26.15 14.54 -29.89
N GLY A 225 26.61 13.39 -29.37
CA GLY A 225 27.63 12.54 -30.00
C GLY A 225 29.06 13.09 -29.97
N LYS A 226 29.32 14.15 -29.19
CA LYS A 226 30.65 14.78 -29.07
C LYS A 226 31.57 14.09 -28.07
N ILE A 227 30.99 13.42 -27.08
CA ILE A 227 31.72 12.66 -26.06
C ILE A 227 31.36 11.18 -26.25
N PRO A 228 32.32 10.31 -26.56
CA PRO A 228 32.06 8.88 -26.69
C PRO A 228 31.68 8.30 -25.31
N ALA A 229 30.51 7.69 -25.24
CA ALA A 229 30.04 7.01 -24.05
C ALA A 229 29.17 5.82 -24.42
N LYS A 230 29.21 4.77 -23.59
CA LYS A 230 28.42 3.56 -23.76
C LYS A 230 27.58 3.30 -22.52
N LYS A 231 26.40 2.71 -22.73
CA LYS A 231 25.60 2.06 -21.70
C LYS A 231 25.63 0.57 -21.95
N GLN A 232 25.67 -0.21 -20.88
CA GLN A 232 25.50 -1.66 -21.00
C GLN A 232 24.05 -1.99 -21.33
N HIS A 233 23.09 -1.40 -20.62
CA HIS A 233 21.66 -1.54 -20.89
C HIS A 233 20.90 -0.19 -20.77
N PRO A 234 19.68 -0.07 -21.31
CA PRO A 234 18.84 1.10 -21.08
C PRO A 234 18.63 1.35 -19.58
N GLY A 235 18.75 2.61 -19.13
CA GLY A 235 18.61 2.97 -17.71
C GLY A 235 19.85 2.75 -16.83
N TRP A 236 20.91 2.13 -17.36
CA TRP A 236 22.21 2.06 -16.68
C TRP A 236 22.97 3.41 -16.74
N PRO A 237 23.88 3.69 -15.79
CA PRO A 237 24.77 4.85 -15.86
C PRO A 237 25.61 4.84 -17.15
N TRP A 238 25.94 6.03 -17.66
CA TRP A 238 26.88 6.15 -18.77
C TRP A 238 28.31 5.82 -18.31
N GLU A 239 29.00 5.03 -19.12
CA GLU A 239 30.45 4.86 -19.07
C GLU A 239 31.07 5.73 -20.16
N VAL A 240 31.80 6.76 -19.74
CA VAL A 240 32.45 7.72 -20.65
C VAL A 240 33.81 7.16 -21.06
N LEU A 241 34.09 7.12 -22.36
CA LEU A 241 35.32 6.54 -22.92
C LEU A 241 36.32 7.66 -23.19
N ILE A 242 37.05 8.08 -22.16
CA ILE A 242 38.10 9.09 -22.30
C ILE A 242 39.46 8.39 -22.18
N ASP A 243 40.25 8.50 -23.23
CA ASP A 243 41.62 8.04 -23.32
C ASP A 243 42.54 9.25 -23.52
N ASP A 244 43.85 9.10 -23.26
CA ASP A 244 44.81 10.20 -23.41
C ASP A 244 44.82 10.80 -24.83
N THR A 245 44.50 10.01 -25.85
CA THR A 245 44.45 10.42 -27.26
C THR A 245 43.25 11.31 -27.59
N ASN A 246 42.08 11.06 -26.98
CA ASN A 246 40.85 11.79 -27.29
C ASN A 246 40.59 12.95 -26.32
N LEU A 247 41.31 12.98 -25.20
CA LEU A 247 41.15 13.96 -24.13
C LEU A 247 41.30 15.41 -24.62
N GLU A 248 42.42 15.73 -25.26
CA GLU A 248 42.71 17.10 -25.71
C GLU A 248 41.76 17.53 -26.84
N SER A 249 41.39 16.60 -27.72
CA SER A 249 40.38 16.82 -28.76
C SER A 249 39.01 17.16 -28.16
N ILE A 250 38.59 16.46 -27.10
CA ILE A 250 37.33 16.72 -26.41
C ILE A 250 37.40 18.03 -25.63
N LYS A 251 38.51 18.33 -24.93
CA LYS A 251 38.69 19.61 -24.23
C LYS A 251 38.55 20.80 -25.17
N ALA A 252 39.15 20.72 -26.36
CA ALA A 252 39.09 21.79 -27.36
C ALA A 252 37.65 22.13 -27.83
N LEU A 253 36.68 21.23 -27.67
CA LEU A 253 35.27 21.49 -28.00
C LEU A 253 34.53 22.31 -26.94
N TYR A 254 35.10 22.46 -25.74
CA TYR A 254 34.44 23.06 -24.58
C TYR A 254 35.24 24.18 -23.90
N THR A 255 36.47 24.43 -24.37
CA THR A 255 37.27 25.65 -24.13
C THR A 255 36.70 26.82 -24.93
#